data_AF-A0A3E1BQ60-F1
#
_entry.id   AF-A0A3E1BQ60-F1
#
_cell.length_a   1.000
_cell.length_b   1.000
_cell.length_c   1.000
_cell.angle_alpha   90.00
_cell.angle_beta   90.00
_cell.angle_gamma   90.00
#
_symmetry.space_group_name_H-M   'P 1'
#
loop_
_entity.id
_entity.type
_entity.pdbx_description
1 polymer ?
#
loop_
_entity_poly.entity_id
_entity_poly.type
_entity_poly.pdbx_seq_one_letter_code
_entity_poly.pdbx_strand_id
1 'polypeptide(L)'
;MTMIDITKWAAPFLALNLLVFSIYFLDKQAARDGRWRISERTLLTLALIGGSLGAVAAQQLLRHKTRKEPFRSILAAILILHGAVAAVLIFAPEWRAFLLQDF
;
A
#
# COMPACT_ATOMS: atom_id res chain seq x y z
N MET A 1 3.71 8.35 24.53
CA MET A 1 3.77 8.42 23.05
C MET A 1 3.87 9.89 22.68
N THR A 2 5.07 10.41 22.43
CA THR A 2 5.24 11.86 22.16
C THR A 2 4.89 12.17 20.70
N MET A 3 4.45 13.40 20.37
CA MET A 3 4.15 13.79 18.98
C MET A 3 5.31 13.51 18.01
N ILE A 4 6.55 13.57 18.52
CA ILE A 4 7.79 13.33 17.77
C ILE A 4 7.88 11.88 17.27
N ASP A 5 7.34 10.92 18.02
CA ASP A 5 7.38 9.50 17.64
C ASP A 5 6.41 9.20 16.49
N ILE A 6 5.23 9.83 16.49
CA ILE A 6 4.23 9.65 15.44
C ILE A 6 4.77 10.18 14.11
N THR A 7 5.41 11.37 14.10
CA THR A 7 5.97 11.96 12.89
C THR A 7 7.08 11.10 12.28
N LYS A 8 7.92 10.46 13.10
CA LYS A 8 9.01 9.58 12.63
C LYS A 8 8.51 8.39 11.83
N TRP A 9 7.37 7.80 12.21
CA TRP A 9 6.79 6.65 11.49
C TRP A 9 5.86 7.09 10.36
N ALA A 10 5.15 8.21 10.51
CA ALA A 10 4.23 8.73 9.51
C ALA A 10 4.94 9.22 8.24
N ALA A 11 6.09 9.89 8.38
CA ALA A 11 6.84 10.45 7.24
C ALA A 11 7.30 9.38 6.22
N PRO A 12 8.02 8.30 6.60
CA PRO A 12 8.42 7.26 5.65
C PRO A 12 7.23 6.49 5.08
N PHE A 13 6.17 6.28 5.88
CA PHE A 13 4.94 5.65 5.41
C PHE A 13 4.26 6.46 4.30
N LEU A 14 4.16 7.79 4.49
CA LEU A 14 3.57 8.68 3.49
C LEU A 14 4.44 8.74 2.23
N ALA A 15 5.77 8.81 2.39
CA ALA A 15 6.71 8.80 1.28
C ALA A 15 6.61 7.50 0.45
N LEU A 16 6.50 6.33 1.11
CA LEU A 16 6.31 5.05 0.43
C LEU A 16 5.00 5.03 -0.37
N ASN A 17 3.90 5.49 0.21
CA ASN A 17 2.61 5.54 -0.49
C ASN A 17 2.64 6.51 -1.68
N LEU A 18 3.32 7.65 -1.55
CA LEU A 18 3.51 8.59 -2.65
C LEU A 18 4.38 8.01 -3.77
N LEU A 19 5.44 7.27 -3.42
CA LEU A 19 6.28 6.55 -4.37
C LEU A 19 5.46 5.51 -5.15
N VAL A 20 4.69 4.68 -4.45
CA VAL A 20 3.85 3.65 -5.09
C VAL A 20 2.77 4.28 -5.98
N PHE A 21 2.14 5.38 -5.53
CA PHE A 21 1.22 6.14 -6.37
C PHE A 21 1.91 6.62 -7.67
N SER A 22 3.11 7.17 -7.55
CA SER A 22 3.89 7.67 -8.69
C SER A 22 4.25 6.56 -9.67
N ILE A 23 4.60 5.37 -9.17
CA ILE A 23 4.87 4.19 -10.00
C ILE A 23 3.62 3.76 -10.80
N TYR A 24 2.44 3.76 -10.18
CA TYR A 24 1.17 3.46 -10.86
C TYR A 24 0.83 4.52 -11.91
N PHE A 25 1.12 5.79 -11.61
CA PHE A 25 0.97 6.89 -12.55
C PHE A 25 1.87 6.73 -13.78
N LEU A 26 3.14 6.37 -13.56
CA LEU A 26 4.08 6.09 -14.65
C LEU A 26 3.66 4.87 -15.48
N ASP A 27 3.14 3.79 -14.88
CA ASP A 27 2.60 2.67 -15.68
C ASP A 27 1.41 3.11 -16.55
N LYS A 28 0.55 4.00 -16.02
CA LYS A 28 -0.58 4.56 -16.79
C LYS A 28 -0.09 5.41 -17.97
N GLN A 29 0.94 6.22 -17.77
CA GLN A 29 1.55 7.00 -18.86
C GLN A 29 2.22 6.09 -19.88
N ALA A 30 3.02 5.12 -19.44
CA ALA A 30 3.66 4.15 -20.33
C ALA A 30 2.63 3.41 -21.20
N ALA A 31 1.46 3.06 -20.65
CA ALA A 31 0.37 2.46 -21.39
C ALA A 31 -0.25 3.38 -22.46
N ARG A 32 -0.24 4.70 -22.26
CA ARG A 32 -0.72 5.69 -23.24
C ARG A 32 0.31 5.93 -24.34
N ASP A 33 1.59 5.95 -23.96
CA ASP A 33 2.70 6.26 -24.86
C ASP A 33 3.24 5.02 -25.61
N GLY A 34 2.60 3.85 -25.44
CA GLY A 34 3.04 2.59 -26.04
C GLY A 34 4.39 2.08 -25.55
N ARG A 35 4.85 2.54 -24.38
CA ARG A 35 6.12 2.16 -23.77
C ARG A 35 6.00 0.86 -22.99
N TRP A 36 7.16 0.31 -22.60
CA TRP A 36 7.22 -0.86 -21.73
C TRP A 36 6.47 -0.63 -20.41
N ARG A 37 5.61 -1.58 -20.06
CA ARG A 37 4.74 -1.52 -18.87
C ARG A 37 5.34 -2.28 -17.70
N ILE A 38 5.04 -1.83 -16.49
CA ILE A 38 5.46 -2.51 -15.27
C ILE A 38 4.59 -3.76 -15.09
N SER A 39 5.21 -4.86 -14.68
CA SER A 39 4.49 -6.11 -14.43
C SER A 39 3.46 -5.94 -13.31
N GLU A 40 2.30 -6.59 -13.44
CA GLU A 40 1.26 -6.56 -12.41
C GLU A 40 1.74 -7.10 -11.07
N ARG A 41 2.61 -8.11 -11.12
CA ARG A 41 3.22 -8.68 -9.93
C ARG A 41 4.02 -7.63 -9.16
N THR A 42 4.85 -6.84 -9.85
CA THR A 42 5.63 -5.76 -9.23
C THR A 42 4.73 -4.71 -8.57
N LEU A 43 3.67 -4.29 -9.27
CA LEU A 43 2.71 -3.30 -8.74
C LEU A 43 2.01 -3.82 -7.47
N LEU A 44 1.56 -5.07 -7.49
CA LEU A 44 0.92 -5.71 -6.32
C LEU A 44 1.90 -5.95 -5.17
N THR A 45 3.16 -6.32 -5.46
CA THR A 45 4.20 -6.47 -4.44
C THR A 45 4.50 -5.14 -3.75
N LEU A 46 4.56 -4.02 -4.49
CA LEU A 46 4.73 -2.69 -3.89
C LEU A 46 3.55 -2.30 -2.99
N ALA A 47 2.33 -2.64 -3.40
CA ALA A 47 1.15 -2.46 -2.56
C ALA A 47 1.22 -3.32 -1.28
N LEU A 48 1.70 -4.56 -1.39
CA LEU A 48 1.83 -5.50 -0.27
C LEU A 48 2.89 -5.10 0.75
N ILE A 49 4.01 -4.50 0.33
CA ILE A 49 5.11 -4.10 1.25
C ILE A 49 4.72 -2.89 2.14
N GLY A 50 3.69 -2.13 1.76
CA GLY A 50 3.20 -1.01 2.56
C GLY A 50 2.65 0.18 1.77
N GLY A 51 2.68 0.11 0.43
CA GLY A 51 2.13 1.14 -0.45
C GLY A 51 0.65 0.97 -0.81
N SER A 52 -0.11 0.17 -0.05
CA SER A 52 -1.49 -0.19 -0.42
C SER A 52 -2.42 1.02 -0.53
N LEU A 53 -2.27 2.04 0.32
CA LEU A 53 -3.08 3.26 0.24
C LEU A 53 -2.77 4.04 -1.02
N GLY A 54 -1.49 4.21 -1.36
CA GLY A 54 -1.03 4.86 -2.59
C GLY A 54 -1.47 4.10 -3.84
N ALA A 55 -1.38 2.76 -3.82
CA ALA A 55 -1.84 1.91 -4.91
C ALA A 55 -3.36 2.01 -5.13
N VAL A 56 -4.17 1.99 -4.06
CA VAL A 56 -5.64 2.12 -4.15
C VAL A 56 -6.02 3.53 -4.60
N ALA A 57 -5.38 4.57 -4.07
CA ALA A 57 -5.58 5.94 -4.50
C ALA A 57 -5.27 6.11 -5.99
N ALA A 58 -4.14 5.56 -6.46
CA ALA A 58 -3.78 5.56 -7.88
C ALA A 58 -4.78 4.77 -8.72
N GLN A 59 -5.24 3.61 -8.24
CA GLN A 59 -6.24 2.79 -8.94
C GLN A 59 -7.53 3.58 -9.19
N GLN A 60 -8.04 4.27 -8.16
CA GLN A 60 -9.28 5.02 -8.21
C GLN A 60 -9.14 6.32 -9.01
N LEU A 61 -8.15 7.16 -8.69
CA LEU A 61 -7.97 8.47 -9.31
C LEU A 61 -7.55 8.37 -10.79
N LEU A 62 -6.69 7.42 -11.13
CA LEU A 62 -6.20 7.25 -12.50
C LEU A 62 -7.05 6.28 -13.33
N ARG A 63 -8.09 5.70 -12.72
CA ARG A 63 -8.91 4.61 -13.29
C ARG A 63 -8.02 3.51 -13.85
N HIS A 64 -6.96 3.18 -13.12
CA HIS A 64 -5.96 2.23 -13.53
C HIS A 64 -6.45 0.82 -13.18
N LYS A 65 -6.73 -0.03 -14.18
CA LYS A 65 -7.08 -1.46 -13.97
C LYS A 65 -8.22 -1.72 -12.97
N THR A 66 -9.17 -0.79 -12.85
CA THR A 66 -10.30 -0.88 -11.89
C THR A 66 -11.27 -2.02 -12.15
N ARG A 67 -11.27 -2.61 -13.36
CA ARG A 67 -12.10 -3.77 -13.74
C ARG A 67 -11.26 -5.00 -14.11
N LYS A 68 -9.94 -4.93 -14.02
CA LYS A 68 -9.07 -6.02 -14.47
C LYS A 68 -8.89 -7.02 -13.33
N GLU A 69 -9.39 -8.23 -13.51
CA GLU A 69 -9.08 -9.36 -12.64
C GLU A 69 -7.84 -10.12 -13.16
N PRO A 70 -7.04 -10.73 -12.27
CA PRO A 70 -7.20 -10.81 -10.80
C PRO A 70 -6.65 -9.58 -10.05
N PHE A 71 -6.14 -8.57 -10.76
CA PHE A 71 -5.42 -7.43 -10.17
C PHE A 71 -6.24 -6.70 -9.09
N ARG A 72 -7.51 -6.38 -9.39
CA ARG A 72 -8.41 -5.70 -8.45
C ARG A 72 -8.63 -6.52 -7.17
N SER A 73 -8.93 -7.81 -7.31
CA SER A 73 -9.20 -8.68 -6.16
C SER A 73 -7.97 -8.83 -5.27
N ILE A 74 -6.78 -8.97 -5.86
CA ILE A 74 -5.54 -9.05 -5.08
C ILE A 74 -5.24 -7.73 -4.37
N LEU A 75 -5.40 -6.58 -5.05
CA LEU A 75 -5.19 -5.28 -4.40
C LEU A 75 -6.18 -5.05 -3.25
N ALA A 76 -7.43 -5.45 -3.41
CA ALA A 76 -8.44 -5.38 -2.34
C ALA A 76 -8.06 -6.27 -1.16
N ALA A 77 -7.60 -7.51 -1.41
CA ALA A 77 -7.13 -8.42 -0.37
C ALA A 77 -5.94 -7.84 0.40
N ILE A 78 -4.98 -7.21 -0.28
CA ILE A 78 -3.84 -6.53 0.35
C ILE A 78 -4.31 -5.38 1.25
N LEU A 79 -5.28 -4.57 0.79
CA LEU A 79 -5.82 -3.48 1.60
C LEU A 79 -6.52 -4.00 2.86
N ILE A 80 -7.33 -5.04 2.73
CA ILE A 80 -8.02 -5.70 3.85
C ILE A 80 -7.00 -6.27 4.84
N LEU A 81 -5.95 -6.93 4.35
CA LEU A 81 -4.88 -7.47 5.19
C LEU A 81 -4.20 -6.37 6.01
N HIS A 82 -3.78 -5.28 5.38
CA HIS A 82 -3.19 -4.15 6.11
C HIS A 82 -4.15 -3.51 7.10
N GLY A 83 -5.44 -3.37 6.75
CA GLY A 83 -6.47 -2.87 7.66
C GLY A 83 -6.67 -3.78 8.86
N ALA A 84 -6.69 -5.10 8.67
CA ALA A 84 -6.82 -6.09 9.73
C ALA A 84 -5.61 -6.06 10.68
N VAL A 85 -4.39 -6.01 10.14
CA VAL A 85 -3.16 -5.87 10.95
C VAL A 85 -3.20 -4.57 11.77
N ALA A 86 -3.57 -3.44 11.16
CA ALA A 86 -3.70 -2.18 11.87
C ALA A 86 -4.77 -2.24 12.98
N ALA A 87 -5.91 -2.88 12.72
CA ALA A 87 -6.97 -3.07 13.71
C ALA A 87 -6.50 -3.92 14.90
N VAL A 88 -5.85 -5.06 14.65
CA VAL A 88 -5.29 -5.91 15.72
C VAL A 88 -4.31 -5.12 16.59
N LEU A 89 -3.42 -4.36 15.96
CA LEU A 89 -2.47 -3.53 16.69
C LEU A 89 -3.15 -2.43 17.52
N ILE A 90 -4.31 -1.91 17.10
CA ILE A 90 -5.02 -0.86 17.84
C ILE A 90 -5.88 -1.42 18.98
N PHE A 91 -6.60 -2.52 18.73
CA PHE A 91 -7.66 -3.03 19.62
C PHE A 91 -7.22 -4.15 20.57
N ALA A 92 -6.07 -4.80 20.32
CA ALA A 92 -5.50 -5.81 21.22
C ALA A 92 -4.16 -5.32 21.79
N PRO A 93 -4.15 -4.33 22.71
CA PRO A 93 -2.92 -3.79 23.28
C PRO A 93 -2.14 -4.87 24.06
N GLU A 94 -2.80 -5.85 24.67
CA GLU A 94 -2.16 -7.00 25.30
C GLU A 94 -1.35 -7.87 24.32
N TRP A 95 -1.76 -7.97 23.05
CA TRP A 95 -1.00 -8.69 22.03
C TRP A 95 0.24 -7.91 21.57
N ARG A 96 0.20 -6.57 21.65
CA ARG A 96 1.40 -5.75 21.41
C ARG A 96 2.50 -6.07 22.41
N ALA A 97 2.13 -6.29 23.68
CA ALA A 97 3.08 -6.63 24.73
C ALA A 97 3.72 -8.00 24.50
N PHE A 98 2.94 -8.98 24.03
CA PHE A 98 3.44 -10.31 23.66
C PHE A 98 4.36 -10.28 22.42
N LEU A 99 3.94 -9.62 21.34
CA LEU A 99 4.70 -9.58 20.07
C LEU A 99 5.99 -8.76 20.12
N LEU A 100 6.11 -7.81 21.06
CA LEU A 100 7.26 -6.93 21.22
C LEU A 100 8.16 -7.31 22.42
N GLN A 101 7.80 -8.31 23.22
CA GLN A 101 8.65 -8.82 24.32
C GLN A 101 9.63 -9.92 23.86
N ASP A 102 9.35 -10.58 22.75
CA ASP A 102 10.16 -11.71 22.24
C ASP A 102 11.29 -11.27 21.28
N PHE A 103 11.64 -9.98 21.25
CA PHE A 103 12.77 -9.41 20.47
C PHE A 103 13.60 -8.43 21.30
#